data_AF-A0A533SDC7-F1
#
_entry.id   AF-A0A533SDC7-F1
#
_cell.length_a   1.000
_cell.length_b   1.000
_cell.length_c   1.000
_cell.angle_alpha   90.00
_cell.angle_beta   90.00
_cell.angle_gamma   90.00
#
_symmetry.space_group_name_H-M   'P 1'
#
loop_
_entity.id
_entity.type
_entity.pdbx_description
1 polymer ?
#
loop_
_entity_poly.entity_id
_entity_poly.type
_entity_poly.pdbx_seq_one_letter_code
_entity_poly.pdbx_strand_id
1 'polypeptide(L)'
;MNQFIIEVSEEEIRREKEKGRELRKSRWWKNRVARGICHYCGGTFSPSELTMDHLVPIIRGGRSTQGNVVPACKDCNSKKGYLLPLEWEEYLNSVRKEE
;
A
#
# COMPACT_ATOMS: atom_id res chain seq x y z
N MET A 1 -30.17 -5.47 -4.26
CA MET A 1 -29.01 -4.70 -3.79
C MET A 1 -28.95 -3.43 -4.60
N ASN A 2 -29.00 -2.27 -3.96
CA ASN A 2 -28.85 -1.01 -4.67
C ASN A 2 -27.39 -0.90 -5.13
N GLN A 3 -27.20 -0.74 -6.43
CA GLN A 3 -25.89 -0.58 -7.02
C GLN A 3 -25.49 0.89 -6.88
N PHE A 4 -24.40 1.16 -6.15
CA PHE A 4 -23.84 2.50 -6.01
C PHE A 4 -22.55 2.57 -6.82
N ILE A 5 -22.43 3.59 -7.67
CA ILE A 5 -21.17 3.91 -8.34
C ILE A 5 -20.38 4.79 -7.37
N ILE A 6 -19.22 4.32 -6.92
CA ILE A 6 -18.30 5.10 -6.09
C ILE A 6 -17.34 5.80 -7.03
N GLU A 7 -17.62 7.06 -7.37
CA GLU A 7 -16.68 7.92 -8.09
C GLU A 7 -15.82 8.69 -7.08
N VAL A 8 -14.51 8.52 -7.18
CA VAL A 8 -13.54 9.32 -6.40
C VAL A 8 -13.14 10.50 -7.26
N SER A 9 -13.41 11.72 -6.79
CA SER A 9 -13.05 12.93 -7.53
C SER A 9 -11.53 13.10 -7.63
N GLU A 10 -11.06 13.77 -8.68
CA GLU A 10 -9.63 14.10 -8.84
C GLU A 10 -9.10 14.94 -7.67
N GLU A 11 -9.93 15.82 -7.13
CA GLU A 11 -9.61 16.64 -5.96
C GLU A 11 -9.34 15.78 -4.73
N GLU A 12 -10.16 14.74 -4.53
CA GLU A 12 -10.00 13.80 -3.43
C GLU A 12 -8.75 12.94 -3.60
N ILE A 13 -8.48 12.47 -4.83
CA ILE A 13 -7.23 11.77 -5.17
C ILE A 13 -6.02 12.65 -4.85
N ARG A 14 -6.05 13.92 -5.25
CA ARG A 14 -4.97 14.88 -4.98
C ARG A 14 -4.77 15.09 -3.49
N ARG A 15 -5.86 15.29 -2.74
CA ARG A 15 -5.84 15.47 -1.28
C ARG A 15 -5.24 14.27 -0.56
N GLU A 16 -5.64 13.05 -0.93
CA GLU A 16 -5.11 11.85 -0.31
C GLU A 16 -3.64 11.59 -0.71
N LYS A 17 -3.22 11.93 -1.94
CA LYS A 17 -1.80 11.90 -2.33
C LYS A 17 -0.96 12.85 -1.49
N GLU A 18 -1.44 14.06 -1.22
CA GLU A 18 -0.75 15.05 -0.39
C GLU A 18 -0.61 14.55 1.07
N LYS A 19 -1.72 14.06 1.66
CA LYS A 19 -1.67 13.42 2.99
C LYS A 19 -0.67 12.26 3.04
N GLY A 20 -0.59 11.47 1.97
CA GLY A 20 0.39 10.38 1.86
C GLY A 20 1.84 10.88 1.88
N ARG A 21 2.13 12.00 1.19
CA ARG A 21 3.46 12.64 1.23
C ARG A 21 3.81 13.15 2.61
N GLU A 22 2.86 13.75 3.32
CA GLU A 22 3.08 14.21 4.71
C GLU A 22 3.24 13.04 5.67
N LEU A 23 2.43 11.99 5.55
CA LEU A 23 2.55 10.78 6.36
C LEU A 23 3.92 10.11 6.15
N ARG A 24 4.47 10.13 4.93
CA ARG A 24 5.80 9.59 4.62
C ARG A 24 6.92 10.32 5.37
N LYS A 25 6.75 11.60 5.71
CA LYS A 25 7.73 12.38 6.47
C LYS A 25 7.66 12.09 7.97
N SER A 26 6.54 11.54 8.46
CA SER A 26 6.31 11.29 9.88
C SER A 26 7.33 10.32 10.50
N ARG A 27 7.61 10.48 11.80
CA ARG A 27 8.44 9.54 12.56
C ARG A 27 7.86 8.14 12.57
N TRP A 28 6.54 8.01 12.60
CA TRP A 28 5.86 6.72 12.53
C TRP A 28 6.24 5.96 11.24
N TRP A 29 6.18 6.62 10.08
CA TRP A 29 6.53 5.97 8.82
C TRP A 29 8.01 5.61 8.76
N LYS A 30 8.90 6.53 9.17
CA LYS A 30 10.35 6.26 9.25
C LYS A 30 10.65 5.04 10.12
N ASN A 31 10.03 4.95 11.31
CA ASN A 31 10.18 3.81 12.20
C ASN A 31 9.63 2.50 11.60
N ARG A 32 8.53 2.57 10.86
CA ARG A 32 7.92 1.39 10.24
C ARG A 32 8.78 0.85 9.10
N VAL A 33 9.30 1.72 8.24
CA VAL A 33 10.21 1.34 7.14
C VAL A 33 11.59 0.91 7.65
N ALA A 34 12.08 1.49 8.75
CA ALA A 34 13.36 1.09 9.35
C ALA A 34 13.40 -0.37 9.80
N ARG A 35 12.24 -1.03 10.01
CA ARG A 35 12.18 -2.47 10.26
C ARG A 35 12.64 -3.31 9.06
N GLY A 36 12.62 -2.74 7.85
CA GLY A 36 13.09 -3.40 6.64
C GLY A 36 12.17 -4.51 6.12
N ILE A 37 10.96 -4.67 6.65
CA ILE A 37 10.09 -5.80 6.29
C ILE A 37 9.04 -5.35 5.26
N CYS A 38 8.97 -6.06 4.13
CA CYS A 38 7.87 -5.92 3.18
C CYS A 38 6.58 -6.52 3.76
N HIS A 39 5.48 -5.77 3.72
CA HIS A 39 4.20 -6.23 4.25
C HIS A 39 3.62 -7.44 3.52
N TYR A 40 3.92 -7.59 2.22
CA TYR A 40 3.32 -8.62 1.38
C TYR A 40 4.08 -9.93 1.45
N CYS A 41 5.38 -9.90 1.10
CA CYS A 41 6.22 -11.09 1.05
C CYS A 41 6.92 -11.43 2.37
N GLY A 42 6.92 -10.54 3.36
CA GLY A 42 7.66 -10.75 4.62
C GLY A 42 9.19 -10.62 4.49
N GLY A 43 9.73 -10.54 3.27
CA GLY A 43 11.16 -10.41 3.03
C GLY A 43 11.78 -9.15 3.68
N THR A 44 13.09 -9.25 3.93
CA THR A 44 13.89 -8.17 4.53
C THR A 44 14.63 -7.38 3.43
N PHE A 45 14.50 -6.06 3.47
CA PHE A 45 15.01 -5.11 2.49
C PHE A 45 15.64 -3.91 3.19
N SER A 46 16.54 -3.20 2.51
CA SER A 46 16.98 -1.90 3.01
C SER A 46 15.82 -0.89 3.05
N PRO A 47 15.82 0.08 3.98
CA PRO A 47 14.80 1.13 4.02
C PRO A 47 14.60 1.88 2.69
N SER A 48 15.65 2.02 1.89
CA SER A 48 15.63 2.67 0.57
C SER A 48 14.95 1.85 -0.53
N GLU A 49 14.82 0.54 -0.35
CA GLU A 49 14.16 -0.36 -1.31
C GLU A 49 12.66 -0.52 -1.05
N LEU A 50 12.20 -0.07 0.12
CA LEU A 50 10.80 -0.10 0.50
C LEU A 50 10.08 1.17 0.02
N THR A 51 8.90 0.95 -0.53
CA THR A 51 7.97 1.98 -0.98
C THR A 51 6.76 2.04 -0.05
N MET A 52 6.06 3.17 -0.06
CA MET A 52 4.76 3.29 0.60
C MET A 52 3.68 2.86 -0.40
N ASP A 53 2.92 1.83 -0.04
CA ASP A 53 1.76 1.38 -0.79
C ASP A 53 0.49 1.52 0.05
N HIS A 54 -0.64 1.67 -0.63
CA HIS A 54 -1.98 1.73 -0.04
C HIS A 54 -2.69 0.38 -0.24
N LEU A 55 -3.11 -0.25 0.87
CA LEU A 55 -3.85 -1.52 0.85
C LEU A 55 -5.12 -1.39 0.02
N VAL A 56 -5.91 -0.35 0.28
CA VAL A 56 -6.97 0.13 -0.61
C VAL A 56 -6.42 1.28 -1.45
N PRO A 57 -6.32 1.15 -2.78
CA PRO A 57 -5.83 2.22 -3.64
C PRO A 57 -6.65 3.51 -3.49
N ILE A 58 -5.99 4.67 -3.60
CA ILE A 58 -6.66 5.98 -3.51
C ILE A 58 -7.77 6.11 -4.57
N ILE A 59 -7.52 5.62 -5.79
CA ILE A 59 -8.51 5.63 -6.89
C ILE A 59 -9.74 4.74 -6.61
N ARG A 60 -9.67 3.87 -5.59
CA ARG A 60 -10.77 3.04 -5.10
C ARG A 60 -11.32 3.54 -3.76
N GLY A 61 -11.06 4.80 -3.40
CA GLY A 61 -11.55 5.45 -2.18
C GLY A 61 -10.67 5.25 -0.94
N GLY A 62 -9.49 4.66 -1.10
CA GLY A 62 -8.54 4.46 -0.02
C GLY A 62 -7.97 5.77 0.55
N ARG A 63 -7.81 5.82 1.87
CA ARG A 63 -7.29 7.00 2.59
C ARG A 63 -5.80 6.86 2.92
N SER A 64 -5.10 7.97 3.00
CA SER A 64 -3.70 8.01 3.45
C SER A 64 -3.59 8.04 4.97
N THR A 65 -3.91 6.92 5.61
CA THR A 65 -3.88 6.73 7.07
C THR A 65 -2.90 5.63 7.45
N GLN A 66 -2.47 5.61 8.72
CA GLN A 66 -1.56 4.58 9.23
C GLN A 66 -2.11 3.14 9.08
N GLY A 67 -3.43 2.98 9.08
CA GLY A 67 -4.08 1.67 8.91
C GLY A 67 -4.18 1.20 7.46
N ASN A 68 -4.06 2.11 6.47
CA ASN A 68 -4.19 1.77 5.06
C ASN A 68 -2.84 1.82 4.31
N VAL A 69 -1.78 2.38 4.90
CA VAL A 69 -0.45 2.42 4.27
C VAL A 69 0.50 1.39 4.86
N VAL A 70 1.27 0.74 3.99
CA VAL A 70 2.22 -0.31 4.38
C VAL A 70 3.55 -0.19 3.61
N PRO A 71 4.68 -0.61 4.20
CA PRO A 71 5.93 -0.76 3.47
C PRO A 71 5.84 -1.95 2.50
N ALA A 72 6.22 -1.75 1.25
CA ALA A 72 6.24 -2.79 0.23
C ALA A 72 7.53 -2.71 -0.60
N CYS A 73 8.17 -3.85 -0.88
CA CYS A 73 9.27 -3.89 -1.83
C CYS A 73 8.79 -3.53 -3.25
N LYS A 74 9.71 -3.13 -4.12
CA LYS A 74 9.39 -2.72 -5.49
C LYS A 74 8.65 -3.80 -6.28
N ASP A 75 9.05 -5.06 -6.13
CA ASP A 75 8.46 -6.17 -6.88
C ASP A 75 7.01 -6.42 -6.46
N CYS A 76 6.75 -6.54 -5.15
CA CYS A 76 5.39 -6.70 -4.65
C CYS A 76 4.52 -5.50 -5.00
N ASN A 77 5.02 -4.27 -4.82
CA ASN A 77 4.25 -3.07 -5.13
C ASN A 77 3.89 -2.99 -6.63
N SER A 78 4.84 -3.32 -7.51
CA SER A 78 4.62 -3.30 -8.96
C SER A 78 3.64 -4.39 -9.41
N LYS A 79 3.75 -5.60 -8.84
CA LYS A 79 2.85 -6.72 -9.16
C LYS A 79 1.43 -6.52 -8.62
N LYS A 80 1.25 -5.82 -7.49
CA LYS A 80 -0.07 -5.46 -6.97
C LYS A 80 -0.79 -4.47 -7.88
N GLY A 81 -0.11 -3.39 -8.27
CA GLY A 81 -0.72 -2.30 -9.02
C GLY A 81 -1.96 -1.73 -8.30
N TYR A 82 -3.12 -1.85 -8.94
CA TYR A 82 -4.41 -1.36 -8.42
C TYR A 82 -5.31 -2.46 -7.83
N LEU A 83 -4.78 -3.68 -7.66
CA LEU A 83 -5.51 -4.79 -7.07
C LEU A 83 -5.72 -4.56 -5.57
N LEU A 84 -6.88 -4.97 -5.08
CA LEU A 84 -7.14 -5.15 -3.65
C LEU A 84 -6.46 -6.44 -3.17
N PRO A 85 -6.13 -6.56 -1.87
CA PRO A 85 -5.50 -7.78 -1.34
C PRO A 85 -6.26 -9.07 -1.67
N LEU A 86 -7.60 -9.02 -1.68
CA LEU A 86 -8.46 -10.16 -2.05
C LEU A 86 -8.35 -10.55 -3.53
N GLU A 87 -8.11 -9.58 -4.42
CA GLU A 87 -7.93 -9.82 -5.86
C GLU A 87 -6.54 -10.39 -6.18
N TRP A 88 -5.66 -10.43 -5.18
CA TRP A 88 -4.25 -10.81 -5.32
C TRP A 88 -3.86 -11.98 -4.40
N GLU A 89 -4.86 -12.69 -3.89
CA GLU A 89 -4.69 -13.72 -2.87
C GLU A 89 -3.82 -14.88 -3.36
N GLU A 90 -3.97 -15.31 -4.62
CA GLU A 90 -3.16 -16.37 -5.22
C GLU A 90 -1.66 -16.03 -5.23
N TYR A 91 -1.31 -14.78 -5.56
CA TYR A 91 0.08 -14.33 -5.53
C TYR A 91 0.60 -14.20 -4.10
N LEU A 92 -0.19 -13.66 -3.17
CA LEU A 92 0.23 -13.57 -1.78
C LEU A 92 0.51 -14.97 -1.22
N ASN A 93 -0.29 -15.94 -1.61
CA ASN A 93 -0.10 -17.34 -1.25
C ASN A 93 1.12 -17.98 -1.94
N SER A 94 1.46 -17.61 -3.16
CA SER A 94 2.67 -18.14 -3.82
C SER A 94 3.94 -17.59 -3.16
N VAL A 95 3.96 -16.30 -2.82
CA VAL A 95 5.17 -15.65 -2.28
C VAL A 95 5.39 -15.98 -0.80
N ARG A 96 4.33 -16.27 -0.03
CA ARG A 96 4.45 -16.73 1.37
C ARG A 96 4.84 -18.20 1.50
N LYS A 97 4.78 -18.99 0.43
CA LYS A 97 5.05 -20.43 0.44
C LYS A 97 6.49 -20.81 0.08
N GLU A 98 7.32 -19.85 -0.34
CA GLU A 98 8.74 -20.09 -0.68
C GLU A 98 9.67 -20.07 0.56
N GLU A 99 9.16 -20.42 1.74
CA GLU A 99 9.94 -20.61 2.99
C GLU A 99 10.38 -22.07 3.17
#